data_AF-A0A6P0TMY6-F1
#
_entry.id   AF-A0A6P0TMY6-F1
#
_cell.length_a   1.000
_cell.length_b   1.000
_cell.length_c   1.000
_cell.angle_alpha   90.00
_cell.angle_beta   90.00
_cell.angle_gamma   90.00
#
_symmetry.space_group_name_H-M   'P 1'
#
loop_
_entity.id
_entity.type
_entity.pdbx_description
1 polymer ?
#
loop_
_entity_poly.entity_id
_entity_poly.type
_entity_poly.pdbx_seq_one_letter_code
_entity_poly.pdbx_strand_id
1 'polypeptide(L)'
;SDWTYYWQQLPQAISYPILIVASVGLIIALIRFLSTQPLANPSPTPSLPHSPTPPLLWLILFLLPPYIIWAAIANKDSRYILPWLSWWSVLLAYGLLCFPRKWRQVKWLTVMVAVLVMLLNLFPLGGDWGRAIATTLAPGAYQPPYWGDPWPHKDVIDEIITTQPYQISNIGVLPSTPTINQHNFTLEGNRRNFQVYARRMGRDRDYLERDWRSLSWFLAVTAPNLNHHEPSSRRRQRQILNDIKQSGEFKRQRVWSLPDGSRLLLFRRKRLPVEVKPLDNPITDVLYDNEKLNTALTLFGSQNRATPSVAIQPLAVQLDAVNIPNQNPPGQAIPVTYTWSGSWSMLHDGMVLLNWQLAGTEMVVNQQGCQPDACWLHDHAIGLGMLYPQIIQANQAIAAPLPSNFNPLQPFTVTEHTAMLPPATLKPGRYTLAATYLNRITGETDELEVPPVQMIVNPTAKAKAAPELDWITQFRQAALQLPLGIDVLNQVFDNLGRINLYDPVQAYTQQAEIILKARLQRQPENVADYYGLVLAQALQRDVQGTIAALEQVTQLDADNPYVHAQLGFVRLYAGRPWAAQRALDQAIALDPTVPEIQTLNTIAALMRGNLWQAWNRWQS
;
A
#
# COMPACT_ATOMS: atom_id res chain seq x y z
N SER A 1 28.41 -17.14 9.88
CA SER A 1 27.39 -18.18 10.05
C SER A 1 26.12 -17.50 10.50
N ASP A 2 25.02 -17.69 9.77
CA ASP A 2 23.72 -17.06 10.09
C ASP A 2 23.19 -17.50 11.46
N TRP A 3 23.64 -18.67 11.93
CA TRP A 3 23.31 -19.23 13.23
C TRP A 3 24.00 -18.56 14.41
N THR A 4 25.04 -17.75 14.19
CA THR A 4 25.75 -17.03 15.27
C THR A 4 25.50 -15.53 15.24
N TYR A 5 24.70 -15.04 14.28
CA TYR A 5 24.45 -13.61 14.09
C TYR A 5 23.98 -12.93 15.38
N TYR A 6 22.91 -13.45 16.00
CA TYR A 6 22.34 -12.84 17.20
C TYR A 6 23.23 -12.95 18.43
N TRP A 7 24.03 -14.02 18.53
CA TRP A 7 25.05 -14.14 19.56
C TRP A 7 26.12 -13.05 19.45
N GLN A 8 26.60 -12.77 18.23
CA GLN A 8 27.56 -11.70 17.96
C GLN A 8 26.98 -10.29 18.22
N GLN A 9 25.65 -10.15 18.16
CA GLN A 9 24.94 -8.90 18.41
C GLN A 9 24.62 -8.63 19.90
N LEU A 10 24.80 -9.62 20.79
CA LEU A 10 24.49 -9.48 22.22
C LEU A 10 25.19 -8.28 22.89
N PRO A 11 26.49 -7.98 22.63
CA PRO A 11 27.13 -6.80 23.19
C PRO A 11 26.48 -5.49 22.72
N GLN A 12 25.97 -5.44 21.49
CA GLN A 12 25.28 -4.27 20.95
C GLN A 12 23.91 -4.08 21.59
N ALA A 13 23.22 -5.19 21.86
CA ALA A 13 21.88 -5.18 22.46
C ALA A 13 21.87 -4.93 23.98
N ILE A 14 22.91 -5.36 24.71
CA ILE A 14 22.91 -5.38 26.19
C ILE A 14 23.97 -4.46 26.82
N SER A 15 25.05 -4.13 26.10
CA SER A 15 26.31 -3.51 26.59
C SER A 15 27.31 -4.47 27.23
N TYR A 16 28.60 -4.16 27.11
CA TYR A 16 29.70 -4.92 27.69
C TYR A 16 29.68 -4.96 29.23
N PRO A 17 29.44 -3.86 29.98
CA PRO A 17 29.49 -3.90 31.44
C PRO A 17 28.51 -4.91 32.04
N ILE A 18 27.26 -4.92 31.58
CA ILE A 18 26.24 -5.86 32.06
C ILE A 18 26.62 -7.28 31.64
N LEU A 19 26.92 -7.49 30.36
CA LEU A 19 27.17 -8.81 29.81
C LEU A 19 28.37 -9.48 30.46
N ILE A 20 29.49 -8.78 30.62
CA ILE A 20 30.73 -9.34 31.20
C ILE A 20 30.54 -9.63 32.69
N VAL A 21 30.09 -8.65 33.48
CA VAL A 21 30.01 -8.81 34.94
C VAL A 21 28.98 -9.86 35.34
N ALA A 22 27.80 -9.86 34.70
CA ALA A 22 26.79 -10.87 34.96
C ALA A 22 27.28 -12.28 34.59
N SER A 23 28.01 -12.42 33.47
CA SER A 23 28.59 -13.71 33.06
C SER A 23 29.59 -14.24 34.08
N VAL A 24 30.44 -13.38 34.64
CA VAL A 24 31.35 -13.75 35.74
C VAL A 24 30.56 -14.27 36.95
N GLY A 25 29.45 -13.60 37.30
CA GLY A 25 28.58 -14.06 38.37
C GLY A 25 27.94 -15.44 38.12
N LEU A 26 27.51 -15.71 36.88
CA LEU A 26 27.02 -17.03 36.47
C LEU A 26 28.11 -18.10 36.58
N ILE A 27 29.34 -17.79 36.19
CA ILE A 27 30.49 -18.71 36.31
C ILE A 27 30.77 -19.02 37.80
N ILE A 28 30.73 -18.02 38.68
CA ILE A 28 30.87 -18.22 40.13
C ILE A 28 29.79 -19.17 40.66
N ALA A 29 28.54 -18.99 40.23
CA ALA A 29 27.44 -19.86 40.62
C ALA A 29 27.64 -21.31 40.13
N LEU A 30 28.10 -21.48 38.89
CA LEU A 30 28.40 -22.79 38.30
C LEU A 30 29.53 -23.50 39.05
N ILE A 31 30.64 -22.80 39.34
CA ILE A 31 31.76 -23.36 40.10
C ILE A 31 31.29 -23.81 41.48
N ARG A 32 30.49 -22.99 42.19
CA ARG A 32 29.91 -23.36 43.48
C ARG A 32 29.06 -24.62 43.37
N PHE A 33 28.16 -24.67 42.40
CA PHE A 33 27.29 -25.83 42.18
C PHE A 33 28.10 -27.11 41.93
N LEU A 34 29.10 -27.05 41.05
CA LEU A 34 29.97 -28.19 40.75
C LEU A 34 30.82 -28.61 41.95
N SER A 35 31.27 -27.66 42.77
CA SER A 35 32.06 -27.95 43.99
C SER A 35 31.24 -28.55 45.14
N THR A 36 29.91 -28.41 45.12
CA THR A 36 29.00 -28.92 46.15
C THR A 36 28.38 -30.29 45.84
N GLN A 37 28.67 -30.88 44.68
CA GLN A 37 28.22 -32.23 44.33
C GLN A 37 29.06 -33.27 45.11
N PRO A 38 28.47 -34.06 46.02
CA PRO A 38 29.22 -35.09 46.73
C PRO A 38 29.65 -36.20 45.76
N LEU A 39 30.92 -36.62 45.84
CA LEU A 39 31.37 -37.91 45.30
C LEU A 39 30.52 -39.01 45.95
N ALA A 40 29.78 -39.74 45.13
CA ALA A 40 28.76 -40.68 45.56
C ALA A 40 29.30 -41.76 46.52
N ASN A 41 28.64 -41.93 47.67
CA ASN A 41 28.55 -43.22 48.37
C ASN A 41 27.06 -43.56 48.51
N PRO A 42 26.59 -44.73 48.05
CA PRO A 42 25.19 -45.08 48.16
C PRO A 42 24.89 -45.57 49.58
N SER A 43 23.87 -45.00 50.21
CA SER A 43 23.22 -45.57 51.40
C SER A 43 21.72 -45.57 51.16
N PRO A 44 21.00 -46.69 51.42
CA PRO A 44 19.60 -46.80 51.06
C PRO A 44 18.72 -46.31 52.22
N THR A 45 18.18 -45.10 52.09
CA THR A 45 16.97 -44.70 52.86
C THR A 45 16.03 -43.95 51.95
N PRO A 46 14.72 -44.30 51.91
CA PRO A 46 13.77 -43.68 51.00
C PRO A 46 13.28 -42.36 51.59
N SER A 47 14.00 -41.28 51.36
CA SER A 47 13.45 -39.92 51.44
C SER A 47 13.02 -39.49 50.04
N LEU A 48 11.79 -39.00 49.91
CA LEU A 48 11.22 -38.42 48.69
C LEU A 48 12.27 -37.59 47.92
N PRO A 49 12.51 -37.86 46.62
CA PRO A 49 13.48 -37.09 45.86
C PRO A 49 12.85 -35.72 45.54
N HIS A 50 13.14 -34.72 46.36
CA HIS A 50 13.21 -33.36 45.82
C HIS A 50 14.46 -33.31 44.95
N SER A 51 14.29 -33.72 43.69
CA SER A 51 15.28 -33.53 42.64
C SER A 51 15.70 -32.05 42.67
N PRO A 52 16.97 -31.72 42.94
CA PRO A 52 17.45 -30.36 42.81
C PRO A 52 17.59 -30.12 41.30
N THR A 53 16.46 -29.95 40.61
CA THR A 53 16.54 -29.35 39.28
C THR A 53 17.23 -28.00 39.49
N PRO A 54 18.32 -27.70 38.78
CA PRO A 54 18.97 -26.42 38.94
C PRO A 54 17.90 -25.35 38.65
N PRO A 55 17.76 -24.29 39.47
CA PRO A 55 16.65 -23.33 39.43
C PRO A 55 16.54 -22.54 38.11
N LEU A 56 17.41 -22.82 37.14
CA LEU A 56 17.54 -22.18 35.85
C LEU A 56 17.25 -23.13 34.67
N LEU A 57 16.99 -24.43 34.90
CA LEU A 57 16.75 -25.38 33.80
C LEU A 57 15.55 -24.94 32.93
N TRP A 58 14.54 -24.36 33.55
CA TRP A 58 13.36 -23.82 32.86
C TRP A 58 13.72 -22.65 31.92
N LEU A 59 14.78 -21.88 32.19
CA LEU A 59 15.21 -20.78 31.31
C LEU A 59 15.71 -21.28 29.96
N ILE A 60 16.20 -22.53 29.87
CA ILE A 60 16.62 -23.13 28.60
C ILE A 60 15.44 -23.21 27.63
N LEU A 61 14.23 -23.50 28.14
CA LEU A 61 13.00 -23.54 27.34
C LEU A 61 12.62 -22.18 26.74
N PHE A 62 13.09 -21.07 27.35
CA PHE A 62 12.79 -19.72 26.89
C PHE A 62 13.95 -19.05 26.14
N LEU A 63 15.18 -19.53 26.31
CA LEU A 63 16.35 -19.01 25.60
C LEU A 63 16.62 -19.76 24.29
N LEU A 64 16.43 -21.08 24.25
CA LEU A 64 16.89 -21.89 23.12
C LEU A 64 15.88 -21.97 21.95
N PRO A 65 14.59 -22.28 22.16
CA PRO A 65 13.63 -22.34 21.05
C PRO A 65 13.45 -21.00 20.32
N PRO A 66 13.26 -19.84 20.98
CA PRO A 66 13.15 -18.57 20.27
C PRO A 66 14.43 -18.23 19.50
N TYR A 67 15.60 -18.53 20.06
CA TYR A 67 16.86 -18.33 19.34
C TYR A 67 16.91 -19.15 18.06
N ILE A 68 16.58 -20.44 18.10
CA ILE A 68 16.59 -21.32 16.92
C ILE A 68 15.61 -20.81 15.87
N ILE A 69 14.38 -20.44 16.28
CA ILE A 69 13.36 -19.93 15.36
C ILE A 69 13.85 -18.66 14.65
N TRP A 70 14.37 -17.67 15.40
CA TRP A 70 14.87 -16.43 14.80
C TRP A 70 16.19 -16.63 14.03
N ALA A 71 17.06 -17.53 14.49
CA ALA A 71 18.29 -17.91 13.80
C ALA A 71 18.02 -18.67 12.49
N ALA A 72 16.86 -19.32 12.33
CA ALA A 72 16.44 -19.94 11.08
C ALA A 72 15.87 -18.93 10.06
N ILE A 73 15.34 -17.78 10.51
CA ILE A 73 14.77 -16.77 9.61
C ILE A 73 15.87 -16.04 8.83
N ALA A 74 15.76 -15.96 7.51
CA ALA A 74 16.79 -15.36 6.64
C ALA A 74 17.05 -13.87 6.94
N ASN A 75 16.02 -13.12 7.33
CA ASN A 75 16.15 -11.70 7.64
C ASN A 75 16.68 -11.49 9.07
N LYS A 76 17.86 -10.87 9.19
CA LYS A 76 18.56 -10.68 10.47
C LYS A 76 18.53 -9.23 10.91
N ASP A 77 17.90 -8.97 12.06
CA ASP A 77 17.85 -7.65 12.68
C ASP A 77 17.66 -7.81 14.19
N SER A 78 18.40 -7.05 15.00
CA SER A 78 18.33 -7.11 16.46
C SER A 78 16.92 -6.82 17.02
N ARG A 79 16.07 -6.10 16.27
CA ARG A 79 14.68 -5.84 16.68
C ARG A 79 13.83 -7.11 16.79
N TYR A 80 14.13 -8.14 16.00
CA TYR A 80 13.35 -9.39 15.99
C TYR A 80 13.56 -10.22 17.25
N ILE A 81 14.72 -10.09 17.89
CA ILE A 81 15.06 -10.83 19.11
C ILE A 81 14.75 -10.06 20.39
N LEU A 82 14.03 -8.94 20.33
CA LEU A 82 13.69 -8.17 21.53
C LEU A 82 12.94 -9.00 22.61
N PRO A 83 11.98 -9.89 22.25
CA PRO A 83 11.38 -10.81 23.22
C PRO A 83 12.40 -11.79 23.83
N TRP A 84 13.38 -12.23 23.03
CA TRP A 84 14.46 -13.12 23.50
C TRP A 84 15.43 -12.40 24.44
N LEU A 85 15.71 -11.11 24.22
CA LEU A 85 16.54 -10.28 25.12
C LEU A 85 15.92 -10.09 26.51
N SER A 86 14.59 -10.21 26.64
CA SER A 86 13.92 -10.15 27.94
C SER A 86 14.34 -11.32 28.84
N TRP A 87 14.50 -12.52 28.26
CA TRP A 87 14.98 -13.69 28.99
C TRP A 87 16.47 -13.61 29.33
N TRP A 88 17.27 -13.02 28.43
CA TRP A 88 18.65 -12.68 28.75
C TRP A 88 18.74 -11.72 29.94
N SER A 89 17.84 -10.74 30.02
CA SER A 89 17.82 -9.80 31.13
C SER A 89 17.59 -10.51 32.47
N VAL A 90 16.71 -11.51 32.52
CA VAL A 90 16.49 -12.35 33.73
C VAL A 90 17.75 -13.16 34.07
N LEU A 91 18.35 -13.82 33.08
CA LEU A 91 19.56 -14.63 33.29
C LEU A 91 20.74 -13.76 33.78
N LEU A 92 20.94 -12.59 33.18
CA LEU A 92 22.03 -11.69 33.56
C LEU A 92 21.77 -11.03 34.91
N ALA A 93 20.51 -10.71 35.25
CA ALA A 93 20.15 -10.25 36.58
C ALA A 93 20.46 -11.32 37.64
N TYR A 94 20.14 -12.59 37.37
CA TYR A 94 20.51 -13.70 38.23
C TYR A 94 22.04 -13.78 38.39
N GLY A 95 22.80 -13.69 37.29
CA GLY A 95 24.27 -13.64 37.32
C GLY A 95 24.82 -12.54 38.24
N LEU A 96 24.29 -11.31 38.14
CA LEU A 96 24.68 -10.21 39.02
C LEU A 96 24.38 -10.47 40.51
N LEU A 97 23.37 -11.27 40.83
CA LEU A 97 23.01 -11.65 42.20
C LEU A 97 23.90 -12.76 42.77
N CYS A 98 24.62 -13.51 41.94
CA CYS A 98 25.47 -14.62 42.37
C CYS A 98 26.79 -14.19 43.04
N PHE A 99 27.14 -12.90 42.98
CA PHE A 99 28.36 -12.40 43.62
C PHE A 99 28.32 -12.59 45.15
N PRO A 100 29.44 -13.01 45.78
CA PRO A 100 29.52 -13.12 47.24
C PRO A 100 29.24 -11.78 47.93
N ARG A 101 28.76 -11.82 49.18
CA ARG A 101 28.45 -10.61 49.97
C ARG A 101 29.64 -9.63 50.10
N LYS A 102 30.87 -10.16 50.12
CA LYS A 102 32.12 -9.37 50.12
C LYS A 102 32.28 -8.50 48.84
N TRP A 103 31.69 -8.92 47.72
CA TRP A 103 31.77 -8.27 46.41
C TRP A 103 30.47 -7.55 46.04
N ARG A 104 29.61 -7.23 47.03
CA ARG A 104 28.31 -6.57 46.78
C ARG A 104 28.45 -5.22 46.08
N GLN A 105 29.59 -4.53 46.25
CA GLN A 105 29.90 -3.27 45.56
C GLN A 105 29.96 -3.43 44.03
N VAL A 106 30.44 -4.58 43.52
CA VAL A 106 30.53 -4.84 42.07
C VAL A 106 29.16 -4.77 41.41
N LYS A 107 28.12 -5.30 42.07
CA LYS A 107 26.74 -5.23 41.57
C LYS A 107 26.30 -3.77 41.39
N TRP A 108 26.45 -2.96 42.44
CA TRP A 108 25.99 -1.57 42.42
C TRP A 108 26.82 -0.69 41.50
N LEU A 109 28.14 -0.93 41.41
CA LEU A 109 29.00 -0.28 40.43
C LEU A 109 28.57 -0.60 39.00
N THR A 110 28.23 -1.86 38.72
CA THR A 110 27.76 -2.28 37.39
C THR A 110 26.44 -1.60 37.04
N VAL A 111 25.49 -1.53 37.97
CA VAL A 111 24.23 -0.81 37.78
C VAL A 111 24.49 0.68 37.53
N MET A 112 25.36 1.32 38.31
CA MET A 112 25.72 2.72 38.13
C MET A 112 26.36 2.98 36.75
N VAL A 113 27.33 2.15 36.34
CA VAL A 113 27.96 2.24 35.02
C VAL A 113 26.94 2.00 33.90
N ALA A 114 26.05 1.01 34.05
CA ALA A 114 24.99 0.76 33.08
C ALA A 114 24.03 1.95 32.93
N VAL A 115 23.62 2.57 34.03
CA VAL A 115 22.78 3.78 34.02
C VAL A 115 23.52 4.95 33.37
N LEU A 116 24.81 5.15 33.69
CA LEU A 116 25.63 6.17 33.05
C LEU A 116 25.73 5.94 31.54
N VAL A 117 26.06 4.73 31.11
CA VAL A 117 26.14 4.34 29.69
C VAL A 117 24.79 4.55 29.01
N MET A 118 23.67 4.18 29.65
CA MET A 118 22.32 4.42 29.12
C MET A 118 22.08 5.92 28.91
N LEU A 119 22.40 6.77 29.89
CA LEU A 119 22.24 8.22 29.78
C LEU A 119 23.10 8.81 28.66
N LEU A 120 24.36 8.38 28.51
CA LEU A 120 25.26 8.80 27.43
C LEU A 120 24.81 8.32 26.04
N ASN A 121 24.05 7.22 25.96
CA ASN A 121 23.47 6.73 24.70
C ASN A 121 22.19 7.47 24.31
N LEU A 122 21.38 7.87 25.30
CA LEU A 122 20.12 8.61 25.09
C LEU A 122 20.36 10.09 24.82
N PHE A 123 21.35 10.68 25.49
CA PHE A 123 21.64 12.11 25.45
C PHE A 123 23.11 12.33 25.07
N PRO A 124 23.42 13.34 24.22
CA PRO A 124 24.79 13.67 23.82
C PRO A 124 25.54 14.42 24.94
N LEU A 125 25.60 13.83 26.14
CA LEU A 125 26.27 14.40 27.30
C LEU A 125 27.80 14.19 27.19
N GLY A 126 28.59 15.17 27.61
CA GLY A 126 30.05 15.04 27.67
C GLY A 126 30.79 15.09 26.31
N GLY A 127 30.11 15.53 25.24
CA GLY A 127 30.72 15.71 23.91
C GLY A 127 31.37 14.44 23.35
N ASP A 128 32.53 14.59 22.71
CA ASP A 128 33.26 13.47 22.11
C ASP A 128 33.70 12.43 23.14
N TRP A 129 34.00 12.84 24.38
CA TRP A 129 34.36 11.94 25.47
C TRP A 129 33.19 11.07 25.91
N GLY A 130 32.02 11.67 26.11
CA GLY A 130 30.81 10.93 26.45
C GLY A 130 30.39 9.97 25.34
N ARG A 131 30.49 10.42 24.08
CA ARG A 131 30.28 9.57 22.90
C ARG A 131 31.26 8.39 22.87
N ALA A 132 32.55 8.63 23.08
CA ALA A 132 33.56 7.58 23.08
C ALA A 132 33.27 6.52 24.14
N ILE A 133 32.90 6.94 25.36
CA ILE A 133 32.50 6.02 26.44
C ILE A 133 31.26 5.22 26.02
N ALA A 134 30.22 5.89 25.54
CA ALA A 134 28.97 5.24 25.11
C ALA A 134 29.20 4.19 24.03
N THR A 135 29.92 4.54 22.96
CA THR A 135 30.19 3.65 21.83
C THR A 135 31.17 2.52 22.18
N THR A 136 32.05 2.72 23.16
CA THR A 136 32.99 1.68 23.60
C THR A 136 32.31 0.66 24.51
N LEU A 137 31.48 1.11 25.45
CA LEU A 137 30.82 0.23 26.42
C LEU A 137 29.52 -0.38 25.88
N ALA A 138 28.84 0.28 24.95
CA ALA A 138 27.63 -0.19 24.30
C ALA A 138 27.68 0.12 22.78
N PRO A 139 28.51 -0.61 22.01
CA PRO A 139 28.64 -0.38 20.58
C PRO A 139 27.30 -0.56 19.88
N GLY A 140 26.87 0.42 19.08
CA GLY A 140 25.59 0.36 18.36
C GLY A 140 24.36 0.91 19.10
N ALA A 141 24.47 1.22 20.40
CA ALA A 141 23.38 1.80 21.19
C ALA A 141 23.30 3.34 21.09
N TYR A 142 24.35 3.99 20.56
CA TYR A 142 24.43 5.46 20.50
C TYR A 142 23.54 6.01 19.37
N GLN A 143 22.36 6.50 19.72
CA GLN A 143 21.35 7.05 18.80
C GLN A 143 20.79 8.37 19.37
N PRO A 144 21.62 9.42 19.53
CA PRO A 144 21.15 10.67 20.11
C PRO A 144 20.13 11.36 19.18
N PRO A 145 19.20 12.15 19.73
CA PRO A 145 18.36 13.02 18.93
C PRO A 145 19.22 13.98 18.10
N TYR A 146 18.78 14.25 16.87
CA TYR A 146 19.46 15.18 15.98
C TYR A 146 19.14 16.63 16.36
N TRP A 147 20.17 17.44 16.63
CA TRP A 147 20.07 18.85 17.05
C TRP A 147 20.63 19.84 16.01
N GLY A 148 21.04 19.36 14.83
CA GLY A 148 21.57 20.22 13.77
C GLY A 148 20.46 20.92 12.97
N ASP A 149 20.85 21.55 11.87
CA ASP A 149 19.92 22.27 10.99
C ASP A 149 18.79 21.35 10.48
N PRO A 150 17.54 21.83 10.50
CA PRO A 150 16.41 21.01 10.09
C PRO A 150 16.56 20.55 8.63
N TRP A 151 16.28 19.26 8.41
CA TRP A 151 16.20 18.72 7.06
C TRP A 151 14.94 19.28 6.37
N PRO A 152 14.99 19.55 5.04
CA PRO A 152 13.94 20.27 4.31
C PRO A 152 12.69 19.41 4.03
N HIS A 153 12.34 18.47 4.91
CA HIS A 153 11.18 17.58 4.72
C HIS A 153 9.89 18.38 4.59
N LYS A 154 9.64 19.32 5.51
CA LYS A 154 8.44 20.17 5.51
C LYS A 154 8.37 21.06 4.28
N ASP A 155 9.49 21.73 3.96
CA ASP A 155 9.57 22.64 2.81
C ASP A 155 9.26 21.93 1.49
N VAL A 156 9.70 20.68 1.34
CA VAL A 156 9.40 19.85 0.17
C VAL A 156 7.90 19.56 0.07
N ILE A 157 7.27 19.17 1.19
CA ILE A 157 5.83 18.91 1.21
C ILE A 157 5.05 20.20 0.92
N ASP A 158 5.45 21.31 1.51
CA ASP A 158 4.83 22.62 1.33
C ASP A 158 4.95 23.13 -0.11
N GLU A 159 6.10 22.94 -0.74
CA GLU A 159 6.32 23.26 -2.16
C GLU A 159 5.34 22.47 -3.05
N ILE A 160 5.16 21.18 -2.77
CA ILE A 160 4.27 20.31 -3.55
C ILE A 160 2.81 20.72 -3.37
N ILE A 161 2.36 20.92 -2.12
CA ILE A 161 0.98 21.32 -1.80
C ILE A 161 0.66 22.68 -2.40
N THR A 162 1.57 23.66 -2.27
CA THR A 162 1.38 24.99 -2.85
C THR A 162 1.28 24.93 -4.38
N THR A 163 2.02 24.00 -4.99
CA THR A 163 2.05 23.82 -6.44
C THR A 163 0.86 23.05 -6.99
N GLN A 164 0.27 22.14 -6.20
CA GLN A 164 -0.85 21.26 -6.56
C GLN A 164 -1.84 21.12 -5.40
N PRO A 165 -2.59 22.20 -5.08
CA PRO A 165 -3.39 22.26 -3.86
C PRO A 165 -4.67 21.41 -3.90
N TYR A 166 -5.11 20.98 -5.09
CA TYR A 166 -6.36 20.23 -5.29
C TYR A 166 -6.14 18.74 -5.60
N GLN A 167 -4.88 18.28 -5.56
CA GLN A 167 -4.53 16.90 -5.87
C GLN A 167 -3.76 16.26 -4.71
N ILE A 168 -3.89 14.94 -4.63
CA ILE A 168 -2.96 14.13 -3.86
C ILE A 168 -1.73 13.86 -4.68
N SER A 169 -0.58 13.95 -4.03
CA SER A 169 0.72 13.78 -4.67
C SER A 169 1.45 12.60 -4.08
N ASN A 170 1.90 11.70 -4.94
CA ASN A 170 2.82 10.62 -4.56
C ASN A 170 4.21 10.89 -5.13
N ILE A 171 5.23 10.79 -4.28
CA ILE A 171 6.61 11.14 -4.59
C ILE A 171 7.48 9.90 -4.62
N GLY A 172 8.21 9.69 -5.72
CA GLY A 172 9.26 8.69 -5.78
C GLY A 172 10.57 9.19 -5.16
N VAL A 173 11.13 8.48 -4.18
CA VAL A 173 12.40 8.84 -3.51
C VAL A 173 13.58 8.03 -4.05
N LEU A 174 14.64 8.73 -4.48
CA LEU A 174 15.75 8.19 -5.28
C LEU A 174 17.14 8.77 -4.90
N PRO A 175 18.01 8.06 -4.16
CA PRO A 175 17.76 6.88 -3.35
C PRO A 175 17.33 7.25 -1.91
N SER A 176 16.76 6.27 -1.19
CA SER A 176 16.40 6.44 0.22
C SER A 176 17.63 6.39 1.13
N THR A 177 17.88 7.44 1.90
CA THR A 177 18.93 7.54 2.94
C THR A 177 18.32 7.44 4.34
N PRO A 178 19.10 7.25 5.41
CA PRO A 178 18.57 7.25 6.77
C PRO A 178 17.77 8.51 7.14
N THR A 179 18.15 9.67 6.59
CA THR A 179 17.48 10.95 6.83
C THR A 179 16.50 11.35 5.72
N ILE A 180 16.82 11.06 4.46
CA ILE A 180 15.99 11.38 3.29
C ILE A 180 15.39 10.07 2.76
N ASN A 181 14.24 9.68 3.27
CA ASN A 181 13.54 8.47 2.82
C ASN A 181 12.03 8.68 2.76
N GLN A 182 11.36 7.76 2.09
CA GLN A 182 9.93 7.73 1.90
C GLN A 182 9.10 7.80 3.20
N HIS A 183 9.61 7.30 4.32
CA HIS A 183 8.89 7.28 5.58
C HIS A 183 8.82 8.69 6.19
N ASN A 184 9.92 9.45 6.14
CA ASN A 184 9.96 10.81 6.65
C ASN A 184 9.05 11.76 5.86
N PHE A 185 9.07 11.67 4.53
CA PHE A 185 8.16 12.48 3.69
C PHE A 185 6.70 12.03 3.81
N THR A 186 6.41 10.73 3.93
CA THR A 186 5.05 10.27 4.20
C THR A 186 4.55 10.76 5.56
N LEU A 187 5.41 10.77 6.59
CA LEU A 187 5.07 11.32 7.90
C LEU A 187 4.69 12.81 7.80
N GLU A 188 5.55 13.63 7.20
CA GLU A 188 5.27 15.07 7.08
C GLU A 188 4.09 15.36 6.13
N GLY A 189 3.93 14.59 5.05
CA GLY A 189 2.76 14.67 4.18
C GLY A 189 1.45 14.28 4.87
N ASN A 190 1.46 13.26 5.73
CA ASN A 190 0.32 12.91 6.58
C ASN A 190 -0.03 14.03 7.57
N ARG A 191 0.98 14.72 8.14
CA ARG A 191 0.76 15.89 9.01
C ARG A 191 0.18 17.08 8.25
N ARG A 192 0.34 17.12 6.93
CA ARG A 192 -0.33 18.05 6.02
C ARG A 192 -1.60 17.41 5.45
N ASN A 193 -2.39 16.84 6.36
CA ASN A 193 -3.67 16.21 6.11
C ASN A 193 -3.68 15.17 4.99
N PHE A 194 -2.67 14.30 4.97
CA PHE A 194 -2.62 13.16 4.04
C PHE A 194 -2.65 13.53 2.55
N GLN A 195 -2.26 14.77 2.21
CA GLN A 195 -2.25 15.21 0.81
C GLN A 195 -1.04 14.67 0.03
N VAL A 196 0.05 14.35 0.73
CA VAL A 196 1.31 13.95 0.09
C VAL A 196 1.83 12.65 0.69
N TYR A 197 2.23 11.73 -0.19
CA TYR A 197 2.82 10.46 0.17
C TYR A 197 4.16 10.30 -0.54
N ALA A 198 5.03 9.45 0.02
CA ALA A 198 6.29 9.14 -0.61
C ALA A 198 6.54 7.63 -0.63
N ARG A 199 7.27 7.17 -1.66
CA ARG A 199 7.53 5.75 -1.92
C ARG A 199 8.95 5.53 -2.39
N ARG A 200 9.50 4.37 -2.00
CA ARG A 200 10.80 3.92 -2.51
C ARG A 200 10.60 3.33 -3.89
N MET A 201 11.39 3.77 -4.85
CA MET A 201 11.31 3.30 -6.24
C MET A 201 12.42 2.28 -6.57
N GLY A 202 12.25 1.54 -7.66
CA GLY A 202 13.28 0.66 -8.22
C GLY A 202 13.48 -0.65 -7.45
N ARG A 203 12.38 -1.26 -6.97
CA ARG A 203 12.37 -2.56 -6.30
C ARG A 203 12.54 -3.73 -7.28
N ASP A 204 11.98 -3.59 -8.48
CA ASP A 204 12.07 -4.58 -9.55
C ASP A 204 12.77 -3.97 -10.77
N ARG A 205 13.54 -4.77 -11.49
CA ARG A 205 14.21 -4.36 -12.72
C ARG A 205 13.25 -4.28 -13.91
N ASP A 206 12.24 -5.14 -13.96
CA ASP A 206 11.40 -5.29 -15.16
C ASP A 206 10.35 -4.17 -15.26
N TYR A 207 10.18 -3.38 -14.19
CA TYR A 207 9.17 -2.35 -14.07
C TYR A 207 9.73 -0.92 -13.97
N LEU A 208 11.04 -0.73 -14.11
CA LEU A 208 11.68 0.58 -13.90
C LEU A 208 11.08 1.70 -14.76
N GLU A 209 10.82 1.41 -16.04
CA GLU A 209 10.26 2.41 -16.96
C GLU A 209 8.86 2.82 -16.51
N ARG A 210 7.98 1.83 -16.27
CA ARG A 210 6.60 2.09 -15.88
C ARG A 210 6.52 2.76 -14.50
N ASP A 211 7.43 2.42 -13.59
CA ASP A 211 7.58 3.05 -12.27
C ASP A 211 7.76 4.57 -12.37
N TRP A 212 8.66 5.03 -13.23
CA TRP A 212 8.89 6.47 -13.36
C TRP A 212 7.81 7.17 -14.19
N ARG A 213 7.22 6.46 -15.16
CA ARG A 213 6.11 6.97 -15.96
C ARG A 213 4.81 7.17 -15.17
N SER A 214 4.63 6.44 -14.07
CA SER A 214 3.40 6.47 -13.26
C SER A 214 3.33 7.58 -12.20
N LEU A 215 4.43 8.31 -11.93
CA LEU A 215 4.46 9.38 -10.92
C LEU A 215 4.72 10.76 -11.53
N SER A 216 4.26 11.79 -10.81
CA SER A 216 4.46 13.20 -11.17
C SER A 216 5.64 13.86 -10.46
N TRP A 217 6.06 13.31 -9.31
CA TRP A 217 7.08 13.90 -8.45
C TRP A 217 8.20 12.91 -8.13
N PHE A 218 9.44 13.39 -8.21
CA PHE A 218 10.61 12.63 -7.76
C PHE A 218 11.53 13.48 -6.90
N LEU A 219 12.01 12.89 -5.82
CA LEU A 219 13.07 13.44 -4.98
C LEU A 219 14.36 12.69 -5.23
N ALA A 220 15.43 13.43 -5.49
CA ALA A 220 16.75 12.84 -5.67
C ALA A 220 17.83 13.51 -4.84
N VAL A 221 18.65 12.69 -4.17
CA VAL A 221 19.81 13.16 -3.40
C VAL A 221 21.07 13.07 -4.24
N THR A 222 21.81 14.18 -4.37
CA THR A 222 23.14 14.16 -4.99
C THR A 222 24.20 13.86 -3.95
N ALA A 223 24.35 12.59 -3.56
CA ALA A 223 25.37 12.16 -2.59
C ALA A 223 26.37 11.18 -3.21
N PRO A 224 27.70 11.40 -3.06
CA PRO A 224 28.72 10.49 -3.59
C PRO A 224 28.85 9.18 -2.79
N ASN A 225 28.58 9.17 -1.48
CA ASN A 225 28.96 8.07 -0.56
C ASN A 225 27.81 7.44 0.24
N LEU A 226 26.66 7.18 -0.39
CA LEU A 226 25.57 6.49 0.30
C LEU A 226 25.95 5.03 0.58
N ASN A 227 26.11 4.64 1.84
CA ASN A 227 26.26 3.24 2.24
C ASN A 227 24.88 2.55 2.25
N HIS A 228 24.37 2.20 1.07
CA HIS A 228 23.27 1.23 1.01
C HIS A 228 23.83 -0.17 1.19
N HIS A 229 23.20 -0.96 2.07
CA HIS A 229 23.49 -2.37 2.27
C HIS A 229 23.30 -3.23 1.00
N GLU A 230 22.70 -2.69 -0.06
CA GLU A 230 22.42 -3.42 -1.30
C GLU A 230 22.87 -2.64 -2.56
N PRO A 231 24.01 -3.00 -3.17
CA PRO A 231 24.54 -2.34 -4.38
C PRO A 231 23.61 -2.41 -5.61
N SER A 232 22.81 -3.47 -5.74
CA SER A 232 21.85 -3.70 -6.84
C SER A 232 20.73 -2.65 -6.87
N SER A 233 20.11 -2.37 -5.73
CA SER A 233 19.06 -1.35 -5.60
C SER A 233 19.56 0.05 -5.96
N ARG A 234 20.81 0.37 -5.59
CA ARG A 234 21.44 1.65 -5.93
C ARG A 234 21.59 1.85 -7.45
N ARG A 235 21.99 0.81 -8.18
CA ARG A 235 22.12 0.89 -9.65
C ARG A 235 20.78 1.19 -10.30
N ARG A 236 19.72 0.52 -9.86
CA ARG A 236 18.35 0.73 -10.37
C ARG A 236 17.82 2.13 -10.08
N GLN A 237 18.01 2.64 -8.87
CA GLN A 237 17.56 4.00 -8.52
C GLN A 237 18.36 5.09 -9.27
N ARG A 238 19.65 4.87 -9.53
CA ARG A 238 20.45 5.74 -10.40
C ARG A 238 20.00 5.69 -11.85
N GLN A 239 19.61 4.52 -12.34
CA GLN A 239 19.04 4.35 -13.68
C GLN A 239 17.76 5.18 -13.81
N ILE A 240 16.80 5.03 -12.89
CA ILE A 240 15.57 5.83 -12.88
C ILE A 240 15.90 7.33 -12.90
N LEU A 241 16.85 7.79 -12.07
CA LEU A 241 17.25 9.20 -12.05
C LEU A 241 17.84 9.67 -13.39
N ASN A 242 18.61 8.82 -14.08
CA ASN A 242 19.13 9.14 -15.40
C ASN A 242 18.01 9.19 -16.44
N ASP A 243 17.07 8.23 -16.41
CA ASP A 243 15.93 8.17 -17.31
C ASP A 243 15.05 9.41 -17.15
N ILE A 244 14.76 9.84 -15.91
CA ILE A 244 14.03 11.09 -15.61
C ILE A 244 14.73 12.32 -16.20
N LYS A 245 16.07 12.37 -16.15
CA LYS A 245 16.84 13.49 -16.68
C LYS A 245 16.89 13.49 -18.21
N GLN A 246 16.92 12.32 -18.84
CA GLN A 246 17.05 12.14 -20.29
C GLN A 246 15.70 12.18 -21.01
N SER A 247 14.60 11.80 -20.36
CA SER A 247 13.27 11.71 -20.99
C SER A 247 12.74 13.05 -21.48
N GLY A 248 13.20 14.16 -20.87
CA GLY A 248 12.68 15.50 -21.16
C GLY A 248 11.26 15.74 -20.64
N GLU A 249 10.62 14.75 -20.00
CA GLU A 249 9.27 14.84 -19.45
C GLU A 249 9.22 15.54 -18.09
N PHE A 250 10.35 15.66 -17.41
CA PHE A 250 10.45 16.29 -16.10
C PHE A 250 11.22 17.61 -16.16
N LYS A 251 10.82 18.54 -15.30
CA LYS A 251 11.57 19.75 -14.97
C LYS A 251 12.05 19.67 -13.52
N ARG A 252 13.21 20.25 -13.25
CA ARG A 252 13.68 20.47 -11.88
C ARG A 252 12.85 21.61 -11.27
N GLN A 253 12.03 21.30 -10.28
CA GLN A 253 11.16 22.27 -9.60
C GLN A 253 11.98 23.11 -8.62
N ARG A 254 12.73 22.45 -7.72
CA ARG A 254 13.45 23.14 -6.64
C ARG A 254 14.66 22.32 -6.17
N VAL A 255 15.60 23.01 -5.52
CA VAL A 255 16.82 22.43 -4.94
C VAL A 255 17.00 22.96 -3.52
N TRP A 256 17.37 22.07 -2.60
CA TRP A 256 17.76 22.42 -1.24
C TRP A 256 19.19 21.94 -0.96
N SER A 257 19.94 22.75 -0.23
CA SER A 257 21.19 22.33 0.39
C SER A 257 20.87 21.49 1.63
N LEU A 258 21.58 20.38 1.81
CA LEU A 258 21.39 19.49 2.95
C LEU A 258 22.47 19.74 4.02
N PRO A 259 22.18 19.46 5.31
CA PRO A 259 23.15 19.69 6.40
C PRO A 259 24.47 18.93 6.25
N ASP A 260 24.49 17.85 5.46
CA ASP A 260 25.68 17.05 5.15
C ASP A 260 26.48 17.56 3.93
N GLY A 261 26.12 18.73 3.40
CA GLY A 261 26.74 19.34 2.21
C GLY A 261 26.24 18.76 0.88
N SER A 262 25.40 17.72 0.90
CA SER A 262 24.76 17.21 -0.30
C SER A 262 23.58 18.10 -0.74
N ARG A 263 22.92 17.75 -1.84
CA ARG A 263 21.74 18.50 -2.33
C ARG A 263 20.56 17.58 -2.55
N LEU A 264 19.39 18.09 -2.23
CA LEU A 264 18.10 17.48 -2.53
C LEU A 264 17.49 18.17 -3.76
N LEU A 265 17.15 17.38 -4.77
CA LEU A 265 16.54 17.83 -6.02
C LEU A 265 15.08 17.36 -6.06
N LEU A 266 14.13 18.27 -6.26
CA LEU A 266 12.75 17.93 -6.56
C LEU A 266 12.50 18.09 -8.06
N PHE A 267 12.01 17.03 -8.68
CA PHE A 267 11.58 17.00 -10.07
C PHE A 267 10.07 16.91 -10.15
N ARG A 268 9.48 17.67 -11.08
CA ARG A 268 8.06 17.66 -11.41
C ARG A 268 7.88 17.31 -12.88
N ARG A 269 6.92 16.45 -13.17
CA ARG A 269 6.49 16.17 -14.55
C ARG A 269 5.96 17.44 -15.21
N LYS A 270 6.31 17.68 -16.47
CA LYS A 270 5.91 18.89 -17.22
C LYS A 270 4.43 18.87 -17.58
N ARG A 271 3.92 17.71 -18.00
CA ARG A 271 2.51 17.46 -18.29
C ARG A 271 1.97 16.48 -17.26
N LEU A 272 1.10 16.94 -16.37
CA LEU A 272 0.59 16.13 -15.27
C LEU A 272 -0.47 15.14 -15.78
N PRO A 273 -0.64 13.96 -15.15
CA PRO A 273 -1.77 13.10 -15.48
C PRO A 273 -3.10 13.76 -15.16
N VAL A 274 -3.15 14.66 -14.16
CA VAL A 274 -4.33 15.44 -13.80
C VAL A 274 -3.95 16.88 -13.50
N GLU A 275 -4.64 17.81 -14.14
CA GLU A 275 -4.58 19.24 -13.87
C GLU A 275 -5.95 19.71 -13.37
N VAL A 276 -5.95 20.57 -12.36
CA VAL A 276 -7.17 21.15 -11.78
C VAL A 276 -7.01 22.65 -11.77
N LYS A 277 -7.98 23.38 -12.30
CA LYS A 277 -7.99 24.85 -12.33
C LYS A 277 -9.33 25.37 -11.85
N PRO A 278 -9.36 26.32 -10.91
CA PRO A 278 -10.58 27.05 -10.61
C PRO A 278 -10.98 27.90 -11.83
N LEU A 279 -12.28 28.02 -12.09
CA LEU A 279 -12.81 28.89 -13.15
C LEU A 279 -13.18 30.25 -12.55
N ASP A 280 -12.69 31.32 -13.19
CA ASP A 280 -12.85 32.69 -12.66
C ASP A 280 -14.28 33.23 -12.81
N ASN A 281 -15.05 32.74 -13.78
CA ASN A 281 -16.43 33.15 -14.02
C ASN A 281 -17.39 32.03 -13.56
N PRO A 282 -18.27 32.27 -12.56
CA PRO A 282 -19.38 31.36 -12.29
C PRO A 282 -20.27 31.29 -13.53
N ILE A 283 -20.74 30.10 -13.91
CA ILE A 283 -21.70 29.94 -15.01
C ILE A 283 -22.96 30.72 -14.63
N THR A 284 -23.24 31.80 -15.37
CA THR A 284 -24.32 32.77 -15.11
C THR A 284 -25.70 32.30 -15.57
N ASP A 285 -25.82 31.11 -16.16
CA ASP A 285 -27.09 30.57 -16.67
C ASP A 285 -27.85 29.70 -15.66
N VAL A 286 -27.92 30.15 -14.41
CA VAL A 286 -29.08 29.80 -13.58
C VAL A 286 -29.98 31.03 -13.58
N LEU A 287 -31.01 31.02 -14.43
CA LEU A 287 -32.13 31.96 -14.37
C LEU A 287 -32.72 31.90 -12.95
N TYR A 288 -32.27 32.79 -12.08
CA TYR A 288 -32.88 33.01 -10.78
C TYR A 288 -34.25 33.64 -11.01
N ASP A 289 -35.31 32.85 -10.79
CA ASP A 289 -36.67 33.35 -10.68
C ASP A 289 -36.82 34.13 -9.37
N ASN A 290 -36.56 35.44 -9.44
CA ASN A 290 -36.66 36.36 -8.31
C ASN A 290 -38.10 36.46 -7.76
N GLU A 291 -39.14 36.05 -8.51
CA GLU A 291 -40.52 36.09 -8.03
C GLU A 291 -40.81 35.01 -6.98
N LYS A 292 -40.25 33.80 -7.14
CA LYS A 292 -40.35 32.73 -6.12
C LYS A 292 -39.55 33.04 -4.86
N LEU A 293 -38.41 33.73 -5.00
CA LEU A 293 -37.58 34.16 -3.86
C LEU A 293 -38.30 35.22 -3.02
N ASN A 294 -38.96 36.20 -3.67
CA ASN A 294 -39.68 37.27 -2.98
C ASN A 294 -40.97 36.79 -2.32
N THR A 295 -41.68 35.81 -2.92
CA THR A 295 -42.90 35.23 -2.34
C THR A 295 -42.60 34.46 -1.04
N ALA A 296 -41.46 33.76 -0.97
CA ALA A 296 -41.00 33.06 0.23
C ALA A 296 -40.55 34.04 1.35
N LEU A 297 -40.07 35.23 0.99
CA LEU A 297 -39.60 36.26 1.93
C LEU A 297 -40.73 37.10 2.57
N THR A 298 -41.93 37.13 1.97
CA THR A 298 -43.07 37.90 2.50
C THR A 298 -43.95 37.18 3.53
N LEU A 299 -43.76 35.87 3.78
CA LEU A 299 -44.63 35.09 4.67
C LEU A 299 -44.17 35.03 6.14
N PHE A 300 -42.97 35.47 6.47
CA PHE A 300 -42.44 35.36 7.85
C PHE A 300 -41.84 36.66 8.34
N GLY A 301 -42.72 37.58 8.72
CA GLY A 301 -42.39 38.76 9.49
C GLY A 301 -42.07 38.45 10.95
N SER A 302 -40.77 38.48 11.29
CA SER A 302 -40.20 38.84 12.61
C SER A 302 -40.46 37.85 13.78
N GLN A 303 -39.58 37.59 14.75
CA GLN A 303 -38.23 38.02 15.09
C GLN A 303 -37.50 36.81 15.72
N ASN A 304 -36.39 36.38 15.14
CA ASN A 304 -35.15 35.95 15.81
C ASN A 304 -34.21 35.33 14.77
N ARG A 305 -32.98 35.83 14.72
CA ARG A 305 -31.98 35.52 13.70
C ARG A 305 -31.62 34.02 13.65
N ALA A 306 -32.18 33.31 12.69
CA ALA A 306 -31.53 32.22 11.98
C ALA A 306 -31.33 32.68 10.54
N THR A 307 -30.07 32.79 10.11
CA THR A 307 -29.71 33.05 8.72
C THR A 307 -30.32 31.97 7.81
N PRO A 308 -31.01 32.32 6.72
CA PRO A 308 -31.60 31.34 5.81
C PRO A 308 -30.49 30.62 5.03
N SER A 309 -30.39 29.31 5.21
CA SER A 309 -29.57 28.44 4.37
C SER A 309 -30.29 28.23 3.03
N VAL A 310 -29.92 28.99 2.02
CA VAL A 310 -30.29 28.75 0.63
C VAL A 310 -29.63 27.44 0.18
N ALA A 311 -30.43 26.45 -0.23
CA ALA A 311 -29.92 25.24 -0.85
C ALA A 311 -29.47 25.58 -2.28
N ILE A 312 -28.18 25.87 -2.45
CA ILE A 312 -27.58 26.06 -3.76
C ILE A 312 -27.40 24.67 -4.37
N GLN A 313 -28.07 24.41 -5.51
CA GLN A 313 -27.84 23.16 -6.25
C GLN A 313 -26.41 23.17 -6.83
N PRO A 314 -25.63 22.10 -6.63
CA PRO A 314 -24.29 22.03 -7.18
C PRO A 314 -24.34 22.01 -8.70
N LEU A 315 -23.42 22.73 -9.35
CA LEU A 315 -23.27 22.68 -10.80
C LEU A 315 -22.91 21.24 -11.21
N ALA A 316 -23.72 20.67 -12.11
CA ALA A 316 -23.55 19.33 -12.66
C ALA A 316 -22.23 19.19 -13.43
N VAL A 317 -21.75 17.95 -13.55
CA VAL A 317 -20.55 17.65 -14.33
C VAL A 317 -20.86 17.72 -15.82
N GLN A 318 -19.96 18.32 -16.59
CA GLN A 318 -19.98 18.32 -18.05
C GLN A 318 -18.68 17.73 -18.59
N LEU A 319 -18.78 17.00 -19.71
CA LEU A 319 -17.64 16.55 -20.50
C LEU A 319 -17.35 17.60 -21.59
N ASP A 320 -16.50 18.57 -21.29
CA ASP A 320 -16.25 19.70 -22.19
C ASP A 320 -15.51 19.28 -23.47
N ALA A 321 -14.55 18.35 -23.36
CA ALA A 321 -13.73 17.94 -24.48
C ALA A 321 -13.14 16.53 -24.33
N VAL A 322 -13.03 15.82 -25.47
CA VAL A 322 -12.32 14.55 -25.61
C VAL A 322 -11.31 14.68 -26.74
N ASN A 323 -10.01 14.66 -26.42
CA ASN A 323 -8.94 14.75 -27.41
C ASN A 323 -8.22 13.40 -27.53
N ILE A 324 -8.29 12.81 -28.73
CA ILE A 324 -7.73 11.51 -29.09
C ILE A 324 -7.07 11.59 -30.48
N PRO A 325 -6.17 10.66 -30.84
CA PRO A 325 -5.76 10.51 -32.23
C PRO A 325 -6.95 10.11 -33.13
N ASN A 326 -6.91 10.52 -34.40
CA ASN A 326 -7.99 10.18 -35.34
C ASN A 326 -8.08 8.68 -35.65
N GLN A 327 -6.95 7.97 -35.60
CA GLN A 327 -6.88 6.54 -35.84
C GLN A 327 -5.89 5.85 -34.90
N ASN A 328 -6.13 4.57 -34.59
CA ASN A 328 -5.19 3.73 -33.85
C ASN A 328 -5.34 2.25 -34.27
N PRO A 329 -4.27 1.44 -34.24
CA PRO A 329 -4.40 0.00 -34.40
C PRO A 329 -5.11 -0.66 -33.18
N PRO A 330 -5.77 -1.81 -33.38
CA PRO A 330 -6.37 -2.57 -32.28
C PRO A 330 -5.29 -3.09 -31.32
N GLY A 331 -5.64 -3.29 -30.04
CA GLY A 331 -4.74 -3.83 -29.03
C GLY A 331 -3.60 -2.91 -28.58
N GLN A 332 -3.50 -1.70 -29.12
CA GLN A 332 -2.47 -0.72 -28.77
C GLN A 332 -3.07 0.40 -27.93
N ALA A 333 -2.32 0.88 -26.93
CA ALA A 333 -2.77 1.97 -26.07
C ALA A 333 -3.05 3.25 -26.88
N ILE A 334 -4.14 3.93 -26.54
CA ILE A 334 -4.56 5.19 -27.16
C ILE A 334 -4.38 6.32 -26.15
N PRO A 335 -3.55 7.35 -26.43
CA PRO A 335 -3.53 8.54 -25.61
C PRO A 335 -4.86 9.28 -25.70
N VAL A 336 -5.42 9.65 -24.56
CA VAL A 336 -6.67 10.41 -24.46
C VAL A 336 -6.53 11.55 -23.47
N THR A 337 -7.20 12.66 -23.76
CA THR A 337 -7.37 13.75 -22.82
C THR A 337 -8.83 14.09 -22.65
N TYR A 338 -9.33 13.97 -21.43
CA TYR A 338 -10.67 14.41 -21.04
C TYR A 338 -10.57 15.76 -20.35
N THR A 339 -11.54 16.63 -20.60
CA THR A 339 -11.72 17.89 -19.87
C THR A 339 -13.11 17.88 -19.29
N TRP A 340 -13.19 17.97 -17.97
CA TRP A 340 -14.43 17.98 -17.21
C TRP A 340 -14.61 19.34 -16.55
N SER A 341 -15.83 19.84 -16.48
CA SER A 341 -16.19 21.02 -15.69
C SER A 341 -17.34 20.69 -14.73
N GLY A 342 -17.42 21.43 -13.62
CA GLY A 342 -18.48 21.24 -12.64
C GLY A 342 -18.17 21.86 -11.29
N SER A 343 -19.07 21.68 -10.32
CA SER A 343 -18.80 22.00 -8.92
C SER A 343 -17.78 21.03 -8.32
N TRP A 344 -17.02 21.49 -7.32
CA TRP A 344 -15.99 20.66 -6.67
C TRP A 344 -16.55 19.33 -6.14
N SER A 345 -17.70 19.36 -5.46
CA SER A 345 -18.32 18.15 -4.90
C SER A 345 -18.69 17.13 -5.98
N MET A 346 -19.29 17.59 -7.08
CA MET A 346 -19.70 16.70 -8.18
C MET A 346 -18.48 16.13 -8.92
N LEU A 347 -17.43 16.92 -9.13
CA LEU A 347 -16.18 16.43 -9.72
C LEU A 347 -15.44 15.46 -8.80
N HIS A 348 -15.36 15.77 -7.51
CA HIS A 348 -14.66 14.95 -6.52
C HIS A 348 -15.34 13.60 -6.30
N ASP A 349 -16.66 13.61 -6.12
CA ASP A 349 -17.43 12.40 -5.84
C ASP A 349 -17.80 11.64 -7.12
N GLY A 350 -17.64 12.28 -8.27
CA GLY A 350 -17.92 11.74 -9.58
C GLY A 350 -17.01 10.59 -10.01
N MET A 351 -17.62 9.58 -10.60
CA MET A 351 -17.01 8.57 -11.44
C MET A 351 -17.69 8.58 -12.81
N VAL A 352 -17.02 8.05 -13.81
CA VAL A 352 -17.52 7.99 -15.18
C VAL A 352 -17.49 6.55 -15.69
N LEU A 353 -18.59 6.12 -16.28
CA LEU A 353 -18.70 4.87 -17.02
C LEU A 353 -18.60 5.21 -18.51
N LEU A 354 -17.43 4.93 -19.11
CA LEU A 354 -17.11 5.32 -20.48
C LEU A 354 -17.13 4.09 -21.38
N ASN A 355 -17.99 4.11 -22.39
CA ASN A 355 -18.18 3.01 -23.34
C ASN A 355 -17.85 3.50 -24.75
N TRP A 356 -16.83 2.90 -25.36
CA TRP A 356 -16.51 3.09 -26.77
C TRP A 356 -17.06 1.93 -27.56
N GLN A 357 -17.84 2.21 -28.58
CA GLN A 357 -18.64 1.20 -29.28
C GLN A 357 -18.65 1.45 -30.79
N LEU A 358 -18.67 0.36 -31.56
CA LEU A 358 -18.67 0.41 -33.01
C LEU A 358 -19.95 1.13 -33.50
N ALA A 359 -19.79 2.10 -34.38
CA ALA A 359 -20.90 2.90 -34.87
C ALA A 359 -21.88 2.00 -35.65
N GLY A 360 -23.17 2.07 -35.29
CA GLY A 360 -24.23 1.30 -35.94
C GLY A 360 -24.47 -0.10 -35.34
N THR A 361 -23.78 -0.48 -34.27
CA THR A 361 -24.15 -1.65 -33.46
C THR A 361 -24.89 -1.20 -32.20
N GLU A 362 -26.11 -1.70 -31.99
CA GLU A 362 -26.81 -1.54 -30.70
C GLU A 362 -26.14 -2.42 -29.64
N MET A 363 -26.11 -1.96 -28.39
CA MET A 363 -25.69 -2.81 -27.27
C MET A 363 -26.68 -3.96 -27.13
N VAL A 364 -26.25 -5.18 -27.46
CA VAL A 364 -27.03 -6.39 -27.17
C VAL A 364 -26.99 -6.62 -25.66
N VAL A 365 -28.06 -6.22 -24.97
CA VAL A 365 -28.21 -6.27 -23.50
C VAL A 365 -28.07 -7.71 -22.94
N ASN A 366 -28.24 -8.73 -23.78
CA ASN A 366 -28.36 -10.13 -23.36
C ASN A 366 -27.17 -11.04 -23.70
N GLN A 367 -25.99 -10.49 -24.02
CA GLN A 367 -24.76 -11.29 -24.13
C GLN A 367 -23.56 -10.52 -23.56
N GLN A 368 -22.99 -11.02 -22.45
CA GLN A 368 -21.63 -10.74 -21.93
C GLN A 368 -21.07 -9.33 -22.17
N GLY A 369 -21.77 -8.32 -21.66
CA GLY A 369 -21.28 -6.94 -21.58
C GLY A 369 -20.60 -6.36 -22.83
N CYS A 370 -19.59 -5.53 -22.61
CA CYS A 370 -18.82 -4.89 -23.68
C CYS A 370 -18.08 -5.95 -24.51
N GLN A 371 -18.66 -6.31 -25.66
CA GLN A 371 -18.15 -7.36 -26.55
C GLN A 371 -16.72 -7.04 -27.01
N PRO A 372 -15.74 -7.94 -26.81
CA PRO A 372 -14.32 -7.67 -27.09
C PRO A 372 -13.98 -7.31 -28.55
N ASP A 373 -14.87 -7.59 -29.50
CA ASP A 373 -14.68 -7.27 -30.93
C ASP A 373 -15.40 -5.98 -31.37
N ALA A 374 -16.30 -5.43 -30.55
CA ALA A 374 -17.17 -4.32 -30.89
C ALA A 374 -17.17 -3.17 -29.87
N CYS A 375 -16.51 -3.33 -28.72
CA CYS A 375 -16.51 -2.33 -27.66
C CYS A 375 -15.23 -2.36 -26.80
N TRP A 376 -14.90 -1.23 -26.17
CA TRP A 376 -14.00 -1.20 -25.00
C TRP A 376 -14.47 -0.18 -23.95
N LEU A 377 -13.97 -0.37 -22.73
CA LEU A 377 -14.38 0.41 -21.55
C LEU A 377 -13.21 1.25 -21.02
N HIS A 378 -13.50 2.44 -20.49
CA HIS A 378 -12.48 3.32 -19.91
C HIS A 378 -12.99 4.04 -18.64
N ASP A 379 -13.57 3.28 -17.73
CA ASP A 379 -14.17 3.81 -16.50
C ASP A 379 -13.12 4.29 -15.51
N HIS A 380 -13.41 5.40 -14.83
CA HIS A 380 -12.58 5.91 -13.76
C HIS A 380 -13.30 6.98 -12.93
N ALA A 381 -12.75 7.33 -11.78
CA ALA A 381 -13.07 8.52 -11.01
C ALA A 381 -12.58 9.75 -11.77
N ILE A 382 -13.36 10.84 -11.77
CA ILE A 382 -12.91 12.12 -12.31
C ILE A 382 -11.65 12.57 -11.53
N GLY A 383 -10.68 13.11 -12.27
CA GLY A 383 -9.33 13.36 -11.79
C GLY A 383 -8.55 12.09 -11.49
N LEU A 384 -8.87 10.97 -12.15
CA LEU A 384 -8.23 9.66 -11.99
C LEU A 384 -8.11 9.20 -10.51
N GLY A 385 -9.07 9.62 -9.68
CA GLY A 385 -9.07 9.34 -8.24
C GLY A 385 -8.08 10.18 -7.43
N MET A 386 -7.38 11.15 -8.02
CA MET A 386 -6.34 11.96 -7.36
C MET A 386 -6.84 13.30 -6.79
N LEU A 387 -8.13 13.62 -6.90
CA LEU A 387 -8.69 14.85 -6.33
C LEU A 387 -8.60 14.81 -4.79
N TYR A 388 -8.19 15.91 -4.17
CA TYR A 388 -8.01 16.05 -2.72
C TYR A 388 -9.23 16.73 -2.09
N PRO A 389 -9.82 16.20 -1.00
CA PRO A 389 -9.28 15.17 -0.11
C PRO A 389 -9.79 13.74 -0.41
N GLN A 390 -8.89 12.76 -0.43
CA GLN A 390 -9.31 11.35 -0.54
C GLN A 390 -9.97 10.83 0.74
N ILE A 391 -10.85 9.85 0.55
CA ILE A 391 -11.37 8.99 1.61
C ILE A 391 -10.28 7.98 1.98
N ILE A 392 -9.58 8.21 3.09
CA ILE A 392 -8.41 7.41 3.50
C ILE A 392 -8.82 6.02 3.99
N GLN A 393 -10.02 5.88 4.56
CA GLN A 393 -10.67 4.62 4.93
C GLN A 393 -12.19 4.80 4.90
N ALA A 394 -12.94 3.79 4.43
CA ALA A 394 -14.40 3.81 4.36
C ALA A 394 -15.09 4.18 5.71
N ASN A 395 -14.41 3.95 6.84
CA ASN A 395 -14.94 4.17 8.19
C ASN A 395 -14.29 5.35 8.95
N GLN A 396 -13.38 6.11 8.33
CA GLN A 396 -12.75 7.30 8.93
C GLN A 396 -12.93 8.50 7.98
N ALA A 397 -14.18 8.87 7.74
CA ALA A 397 -14.56 9.97 6.86
C ALA A 397 -14.38 11.35 7.52
N ILE A 398 -13.14 11.71 7.87
CA ILE A 398 -12.79 13.12 8.05
C ILE A 398 -12.04 13.53 6.80
N ALA A 399 -12.78 14.08 5.84
CA ALA A 399 -12.19 14.77 4.71
C ALA A 399 -11.33 15.91 5.25
N ALA A 400 -10.07 15.94 4.84
CA ALA A 400 -9.18 17.01 5.21
C ALA A 400 -9.69 18.36 4.68
N PRO A 401 -9.47 19.48 5.42
CA PRO A 401 -9.91 20.77 4.94
C PRO A 401 -9.21 21.11 3.62
N LEU A 402 -10.00 21.64 2.69
CA LEU A 402 -9.53 22.20 1.43
C LEU A 402 -8.63 23.44 1.70
N PRO A 403 -7.82 23.87 0.72
CA PRO A 403 -6.98 25.06 0.86
C PRO A 403 -7.74 26.26 1.40
N SER A 404 -7.08 27.13 2.18
CA SER A 404 -7.74 28.26 2.85
C SER A 404 -8.40 29.28 1.91
N ASN A 405 -8.00 29.30 0.64
CA ASN A 405 -8.57 30.11 -0.42
C ASN A 405 -9.62 29.37 -1.27
N PHE A 406 -10.03 28.16 -0.87
CA PHE A 406 -11.04 27.38 -1.58
C PHE A 406 -12.41 28.05 -1.48
N ASN A 407 -13.03 28.29 -2.64
CA ASN A 407 -14.39 28.78 -2.73
C ASN A 407 -15.33 27.62 -3.14
N PRO A 408 -16.24 27.15 -2.26
CA PRO A 408 -17.13 26.03 -2.57
C PRO A 408 -18.14 26.32 -3.69
N LEU A 409 -18.36 27.60 -4.02
CA LEU A 409 -19.26 28.03 -5.10
C LEU A 409 -18.53 28.24 -6.42
N GLN A 410 -17.20 28.10 -6.43
CA GLN A 410 -16.42 28.24 -7.65
C GLN A 410 -16.43 26.93 -8.44
N PRO A 411 -16.74 26.96 -9.74
CA PRO A 411 -16.60 25.78 -10.57
C PRO A 411 -15.14 25.51 -10.89
N PHE A 412 -14.83 24.27 -11.24
CA PHE A 412 -13.49 23.82 -11.56
C PHE A 412 -13.46 23.13 -12.91
N THR A 413 -12.30 23.18 -13.55
CA THR A 413 -11.97 22.32 -14.68
C THR A 413 -10.96 21.27 -14.22
N VAL A 414 -11.23 20.00 -14.55
CA VAL A 414 -10.34 18.87 -14.35
C VAL A 414 -9.92 18.34 -15.72
N THR A 415 -8.63 18.43 -16.03
CA THR A 415 -8.07 17.89 -17.27
C THR A 415 -7.27 16.63 -16.95
N GLU A 416 -7.61 15.53 -17.61
CA GLU A 416 -6.97 14.23 -17.43
C GLU A 416 -6.14 13.90 -18.65
N HIS A 417 -4.88 13.54 -18.46
CA HIS A 417 -3.96 13.09 -19.51
C HIS A 417 -3.60 11.62 -19.23
N THR A 418 -4.31 10.70 -19.89
CA THR A 418 -4.21 9.26 -19.64
C THR A 418 -4.18 8.46 -20.94
N ALA A 419 -4.23 7.14 -20.84
CA ALA A 419 -4.31 6.23 -21.96
C ALA A 419 -5.36 5.15 -21.72
N MET A 420 -6.15 4.87 -22.74
CA MET A 420 -7.08 3.74 -22.78
C MET A 420 -6.46 2.56 -23.55
N LEU A 421 -6.95 1.35 -23.29
CA LEU A 421 -6.48 0.15 -23.97
C LEU A 421 -7.63 -0.63 -24.62
N PRO A 422 -7.85 -0.50 -25.94
CA PRO A 422 -8.79 -1.34 -26.66
C PRO A 422 -8.29 -2.80 -26.76
N PRO A 423 -9.20 -3.79 -26.83
CA PRO A 423 -8.83 -5.18 -27.15
C PRO A 423 -8.11 -5.32 -28.50
N ALA A 424 -7.24 -6.33 -28.61
CA ALA A 424 -6.59 -6.68 -29.87
C ALA A 424 -7.57 -7.28 -30.90
N THR A 425 -8.72 -7.76 -30.44
CA THR A 425 -9.78 -8.40 -31.22
C THR A 425 -10.76 -7.42 -31.87
N LEU A 426 -10.62 -6.11 -31.64
CA LEU A 426 -11.56 -5.12 -32.18
C LEU A 426 -11.61 -5.16 -33.71
N LYS A 427 -12.83 -5.15 -34.24
CA LYS A 427 -13.07 -4.99 -35.68
C LYS A 427 -12.64 -3.60 -36.15
N PRO A 428 -12.04 -3.49 -37.36
CA PRO A 428 -11.79 -2.19 -37.95
C PRO A 428 -13.10 -1.41 -38.13
N GLY A 429 -13.10 -0.12 -37.83
CA GLY A 429 -14.32 0.67 -37.91
C GLY A 429 -14.26 2.00 -37.18
N ARG A 430 -15.40 2.71 -37.20
CA ARG A 430 -15.59 3.97 -36.47
C ARG A 430 -16.23 3.67 -35.12
N TYR A 431 -15.65 4.19 -34.06
CA TYR A 431 -16.13 4.02 -32.70
C TYR A 431 -16.55 5.37 -32.12
N THR A 432 -17.69 5.37 -31.43
CA THR A 432 -18.25 6.53 -30.74
C THR A 432 -18.23 6.31 -29.24
N LEU A 433 -18.19 7.40 -28.48
CA LEU A 433 -18.17 7.40 -27.01
C LEU A 433 -19.58 7.66 -26.46
N ALA A 434 -19.97 6.86 -25.47
CA ALA A 434 -21.06 7.17 -24.55
C ALA A 434 -20.51 7.30 -23.13
N ALA A 435 -21.01 8.28 -22.38
CA ALA A 435 -20.57 8.58 -21.03
C ALA A 435 -21.75 8.60 -20.05
N THR A 436 -21.57 7.99 -18.88
CA THR A 436 -22.51 8.06 -17.76
C THR A 436 -21.76 8.53 -16.53
N TYR A 437 -22.29 9.55 -15.86
CA TYR A 437 -21.86 9.97 -14.53
C TYR A 437 -22.35 8.99 -13.47
N LEU A 438 -21.53 8.70 -12.47
CA LEU A 438 -21.86 7.89 -11.31
C LEU A 438 -21.39 8.62 -10.06
N ASN A 439 -22.32 8.98 -9.18
CA ASN A 439 -21.97 9.54 -7.88
C ASN A 439 -21.54 8.42 -6.94
N ARG A 440 -20.28 8.44 -6.47
CA ARG A 440 -19.76 7.37 -5.61
C ARG A 440 -20.38 7.31 -4.21
N ILE A 441 -20.99 8.40 -3.76
CA ILE A 441 -21.59 8.53 -2.43
C ILE A 441 -23.06 8.12 -2.46
N THR A 442 -23.83 8.65 -3.42
CA THR A 442 -25.28 8.37 -3.52
C THR A 442 -25.58 7.11 -4.35
N GLY A 443 -24.67 6.71 -5.24
CA GLY A 443 -24.89 5.65 -6.22
C GLY A 443 -25.76 6.07 -7.41
N GLU A 444 -26.20 7.32 -7.47
CA GLU A 444 -27.01 7.85 -8.58
C GLU A 444 -26.20 7.93 -9.87
N THR A 445 -26.88 7.70 -11.00
CA THR A 445 -26.28 7.77 -12.33
C THR A 445 -27.05 8.68 -13.25
N ASP A 446 -26.32 9.50 -14.02
CA ASP A 446 -26.88 10.41 -15.02
C ASP A 446 -26.17 10.23 -16.37
N GLU A 447 -26.90 10.30 -17.48
CA GLU A 447 -26.28 10.32 -18.80
C GLU A 447 -25.59 11.68 -19.04
N LEU A 448 -24.37 11.64 -19.57
CA LEU A 448 -23.62 12.84 -19.90
C LEU A 448 -23.66 13.10 -21.39
N GLU A 449 -23.85 14.37 -21.76
CA GLU A 449 -23.65 14.81 -23.13
C GLU A 449 -22.18 14.62 -23.52
N VAL A 450 -21.96 13.99 -24.67
CA VAL A 450 -20.61 13.70 -25.20
C VAL A 450 -20.33 14.64 -26.36
N PRO A 451 -19.24 15.41 -26.34
CA PRO A 451 -18.86 16.26 -27.46
C PRO A 451 -18.55 15.40 -28.69
N PRO A 452 -18.80 15.89 -29.92
CA PRO A 452 -18.59 15.08 -31.13
C PRO A 452 -17.17 14.52 -31.21
N VAL A 453 -17.05 13.20 -31.01
CA VAL A 453 -15.77 12.49 -31.01
C VAL A 453 -15.91 11.12 -31.67
N GLN A 454 -14.94 10.77 -32.51
CA GLN A 454 -14.88 9.48 -33.19
C GLN A 454 -13.44 8.96 -33.22
N MET A 455 -13.28 7.67 -32.97
CA MET A 455 -12.01 6.96 -33.14
C MET A 455 -12.11 5.98 -34.31
N ILE A 456 -11.13 6.00 -35.22
CA ILE A 456 -11.03 4.98 -36.28
C ILE A 456 -10.06 3.89 -35.83
N VAL A 457 -10.57 2.66 -35.64
CA VAL A 457 -9.72 1.48 -35.46
C VAL A 457 -9.27 1.01 -36.84
N ASN A 458 -7.97 1.10 -37.09
CA ASN A 458 -7.35 0.75 -38.37
C ASN A 458 -6.09 -0.11 -38.13
N PRO A 459 -6.07 -1.39 -38.54
CA PRO A 459 -4.92 -2.29 -38.37
C PRO A 459 -3.61 -1.79 -38.98
N THR A 460 -3.68 -0.92 -39.99
CA THR A 460 -2.51 -0.35 -40.68
C THR A 460 -2.02 0.97 -40.09
N ALA A 461 -2.76 1.53 -39.13
CA ALA A 461 -2.36 2.80 -38.50
C ALA A 461 -1.15 2.61 -37.58
N LYS A 462 -0.33 3.66 -37.48
CA LYS A 462 0.77 3.69 -36.51
C LYS A 462 0.26 4.19 -35.16
N ALA A 463 0.46 3.39 -34.10
CA ALA A 463 0.12 3.80 -32.74
C ALA A 463 0.88 5.07 -32.34
N LYS A 464 0.17 6.01 -31.70
CA LYS A 464 0.80 7.18 -31.08
C LYS A 464 1.35 6.81 -29.71
N ALA A 465 2.44 7.46 -29.32
CA ALA A 465 2.96 7.31 -27.96
C ALA A 465 1.90 7.70 -26.93
N ALA A 466 1.62 6.79 -26.00
CA ALA A 466 0.64 6.97 -24.94
C ALA A 466 1.35 7.09 -23.57
N PRO A 467 0.79 7.83 -22.59
CA PRO A 467 1.22 7.73 -21.20
C PRO A 467 0.90 6.34 -20.63
N GLU A 468 1.24 6.09 -19.36
CA GLU A 468 0.76 4.89 -18.67
C GLU A 468 -0.77 4.85 -18.63
N LEU A 469 -1.31 3.64 -18.67
CA LEU A 469 -2.75 3.40 -18.54
C LEU A 469 -3.24 3.84 -17.16
N ASP A 470 -4.49 4.24 -17.07
CA ASP A 470 -5.11 4.49 -15.77
C ASP A 470 -5.18 3.19 -14.93
N TRP A 471 -5.32 3.36 -13.61
CA TRP A 471 -5.29 2.23 -12.68
C TRP A 471 -6.48 1.28 -12.85
N ILE A 472 -7.67 1.77 -13.25
CA ILE A 472 -8.85 0.91 -13.44
C ILE A 472 -8.74 0.10 -14.72
N THR A 473 -8.18 0.65 -15.80
CA THR A 473 -7.85 -0.14 -16.99
C THR A 473 -6.85 -1.25 -16.65
N GLN A 474 -5.75 -0.92 -15.96
CA GLN A 474 -4.76 -1.93 -15.54
C GLN A 474 -5.37 -2.97 -14.59
N PHE A 475 -6.21 -2.54 -13.66
CA PHE A 475 -6.94 -3.41 -12.75
C PHE A 475 -7.86 -4.38 -13.49
N ARG A 476 -8.64 -3.88 -14.46
CA ARG A 476 -9.52 -4.73 -15.29
C ARG A 476 -8.72 -5.75 -16.08
N GLN A 477 -7.59 -5.36 -16.66
CA GLN A 477 -6.71 -6.32 -17.33
C GLN A 477 -6.22 -7.42 -16.40
N ALA A 478 -5.85 -7.07 -15.17
CA ALA A 478 -5.42 -8.03 -14.16
C ALA A 478 -6.58 -8.95 -13.74
N ALA A 479 -7.79 -8.40 -13.54
CA ALA A 479 -8.99 -9.17 -13.22
C ALA A 479 -9.35 -10.21 -14.28
N LEU A 480 -9.22 -9.87 -15.57
CA LEU A 480 -9.48 -10.79 -16.68
C LEU A 480 -8.54 -12.02 -16.70
N GLN A 481 -7.43 -12.00 -15.97
CA GLN A 481 -6.52 -13.14 -15.87
C GLN A 481 -6.89 -14.09 -14.72
N LEU A 482 -7.68 -13.66 -13.73
CA LEU A 482 -8.07 -14.51 -12.59
C LEU A 482 -8.68 -15.88 -12.96
N PRO A 483 -9.48 -16.02 -14.04
CA PRO A 483 -10.06 -17.31 -14.42
C PRO A 483 -9.00 -18.33 -14.89
N LEU A 484 -7.80 -17.88 -15.27
CA LEU A 484 -6.77 -18.72 -15.88
C LEU A 484 -5.94 -19.52 -14.87
N GLY A 485 -6.18 -19.33 -13.57
CA GLY A 485 -5.56 -20.13 -12.51
C GLY A 485 -4.23 -19.58 -11.97
N ILE A 486 -3.52 -20.44 -11.23
CA ILE A 486 -2.38 -20.05 -10.38
C ILE A 486 -1.18 -19.50 -11.17
N ASP A 487 -0.93 -20.02 -12.39
CA ASP A 487 0.25 -19.69 -13.19
C ASP A 487 0.34 -18.20 -13.52
N VAL A 488 -0.81 -17.54 -13.68
CA VAL A 488 -0.88 -16.11 -13.98
C VAL A 488 -1.05 -15.23 -12.74
N LEU A 489 -1.33 -15.80 -11.56
CA LEU A 489 -1.59 -15.01 -10.34
C LEU A 489 -0.37 -14.17 -9.94
N ASN A 490 0.85 -14.68 -10.12
CA ASN A 490 2.05 -13.89 -9.85
C ASN A 490 2.10 -12.63 -10.70
N GLN A 491 1.81 -12.73 -12.00
CA GLN A 491 1.76 -11.58 -12.90
C GLN A 491 0.64 -10.60 -12.52
N VAL A 492 -0.53 -11.11 -12.13
CA VAL A 492 -1.65 -10.30 -11.63
C VAL A 492 -1.21 -9.48 -10.41
N PHE A 493 -0.67 -10.14 -9.39
CA PHE A 493 -0.31 -9.48 -8.14
C PHE A 493 0.97 -8.63 -8.24
N ASP A 494 1.89 -8.94 -9.15
CA ASP A 494 3.03 -8.08 -9.46
C ASP A 494 2.58 -6.76 -10.09
N ASN A 495 1.64 -6.82 -11.04
CA ASN A 495 1.05 -5.61 -11.64
C ASN A 495 0.27 -4.79 -10.60
N LEU A 496 -0.57 -5.43 -9.78
CA LEU A 496 -1.31 -4.74 -8.72
C LEU A 496 -0.40 -4.21 -7.61
N GLY A 497 0.68 -4.93 -7.29
CA GLY A 497 1.71 -4.50 -6.35
C GLY A 497 2.36 -3.18 -6.78
N ARG A 498 2.46 -2.92 -8.08
CA ARG A 498 2.90 -1.62 -8.62
C ARG A 498 1.82 -0.55 -8.51
N ILE A 499 0.56 -0.85 -8.81
CA ILE A 499 -0.54 0.11 -8.60
C ILE A 499 -0.60 0.50 -7.11
N ASN A 500 -0.45 -0.44 -6.18
CA ASN A 500 -0.36 -0.18 -4.74
C ASN A 500 0.85 0.70 -4.34
N LEU A 501 1.91 0.71 -5.15
CA LEU A 501 3.03 1.62 -4.98
C LEU A 501 2.64 3.04 -5.41
N TYR A 502 1.84 3.20 -6.46
CA TYR A 502 1.47 4.51 -7.01
C TYR A 502 0.24 5.12 -6.32
N ASP A 503 -0.69 4.29 -5.84
CA ASP A 503 -1.84 4.66 -5.02
C ASP A 503 -1.62 4.26 -3.55
N PRO A 504 -1.17 5.19 -2.71
CA PRO A 504 -0.76 4.91 -1.35
C PRO A 504 -1.89 4.47 -0.42
N VAL A 505 -3.13 4.84 -0.72
CA VAL A 505 -4.33 4.50 0.07
C VAL A 505 -5.18 3.42 -0.58
N GLN A 506 -4.78 2.96 -1.78
CA GLN A 506 -5.51 1.94 -2.55
C GLN A 506 -6.96 2.36 -2.84
N ALA A 507 -7.20 3.65 -3.07
CA ALA A 507 -8.51 4.17 -3.45
C ALA A 507 -9.02 3.53 -4.75
N TYR A 508 -8.12 3.12 -5.66
CA TYR A 508 -8.48 2.44 -6.90
C TYR A 508 -9.29 1.15 -6.68
N THR A 509 -9.12 0.44 -5.56
CA THR A 509 -9.88 -0.79 -5.30
C THR A 509 -11.33 -0.49 -4.94
N GLN A 510 -11.57 0.56 -4.14
CA GLN A 510 -12.92 1.04 -3.83
C GLN A 510 -13.61 1.60 -5.08
N GLN A 511 -12.85 2.35 -5.90
CA GLN A 511 -13.31 2.85 -7.18
C GLN A 511 -13.71 1.71 -8.12
N ALA A 512 -12.87 0.68 -8.24
CA ALA A 512 -13.20 -0.51 -9.03
C ALA A 512 -14.46 -1.20 -8.53
N GLU A 513 -14.61 -1.42 -7.22
CA GLU A 513 -15.81 -2.03 -6.65
C GLU A 513 -17.09 -1.25 -6.95
N ILE A 514 -17.08 0.07 -6.77
CA ILE A 514 -18.26 0.93 -7.03
C ILE A 514 -18.65 0.90 -8.51
N ILE A 515 -17.67 1.03 -9.41
CA ILE A 515 -17.86 0.96 -10.86
C ILE A 515 -18.44 -0.41 -11.26
N LEU A 516 -17.86 -1.50 -10.75
CA LEU A 516 -18.27 -2.86 -11.10
C LEU A 516 -19.67 -3.17 -10.58
N LYS A 517 -20.01 -2.75 -9.35
CA LYS A 517 -21.38 -2.87 -8.84
C LYS A 517 -22.38 -2.12 -9.71
N ALA A 518 -22.07 -0.89 -10.14
CA ALA A 518 -22.92 -0.12 -11.03
C ALA A 518 -23.09 -0.79 -12.41
N ARG A 519 -22.04 -1.43 -12.95
CA ARG A 519 -22.13 -2.20 -14.20
C ARG A 519 -22.97 -3.46 -14.05
N LEU A 520 -22.78 -4.21 -12.96
CA LEU A 520 -23.53 -5.43 -12.67
C LEU A 520 -25.02 -5.19 -12.44
N GLN A 521 -25.43 -3.99 -12.01
CA GLN A 521 -26.87 -3.63 -11.97
C GLN A 521 -27.52 -3.65 -13.36
N ARG A 522 -26.76 -3.30 -14.40
CA ARG A 522 -27.24 -3.29 -15.79
C ARG A 522 -26.98 -4.63 -16.51
N GLN A 523 -25.93 -5.34 -16.11
CA GLN A 523 -25.48 -6.60 -16.73
C GLN A 523 -25.20 -7.66 -15.66
N PRO A 524 -26.25 -8.22 -15.02
CA PRO A 524 -26.11 -9.09 -13.85
C PRO A 524 -25.46 -10.44 -14.14
N GLU A 525 -25.29 -10.80 -15.41
CA GLU A 525 -24.65 -12.06 -15.84
C GLU A 525 -23.23 -11.85 -16.39
N ASN A 526 -22.65 -10.64 -16.24
CA ASN A 526 -21.30 -10.36 -16.71
C ASN A 526 -20.25 -10.97 -15.74
N VAL A 527 -19.82 -12.19 -16.07
CA VAL A 527 -18.82 -12.94 -15.30
C VAL A 527 -17.49 -12.19 -15.16
N ALA A 528 -17.06 -11.43 -16.18
CA ALA A 528 -15.81 -10.68 -16.14
C ALA A 528 -15.85 -9.56 -15.10
N ASP A 529 -17.01 -8.89 -14.97
CA ASP A 529 -17.21 -7.87 -13.95
C ASP A 529 -17.27 -8.47 -12.54
N TYR A 530 -17.83 -9.68 -12.37
CA TYR A 530 -17.75 -10.39 -11.09
C TYR A 530 -16.33 -10.81 -10.74
N TYR A 531 -15.50 -11.27 -11.68
CA TYR A 531 -14.07 -11.51 -11.43
C TYR A 531 -13.35 -10.23 -10.99
N GLY A 532 -13.67 -9.10 -11.63
CA GLY A 532 -13.22 -7.78 -11.16
C GLY A 532 -13.67 -7.47 -9.73
N LEU A 533 -14.91 -7.79 -9.39
CA LEU A 533 -15.48 -7.50 -8.08
C LEU A 533 -14.82 -8.36 -7.00
N VAL A 534 -14.60 -9.65 -7.28
CA VAL A 534 -13.81 -10.57 -6.45
C VAL A 534 -12.43 -9.99 -6.17
N LEU A 535 -11.72 -9.54 -7.20
CA LEU A 535 -10.39 -8.96 -7.06
C LEU A 535 -10.42 -7.69 -6.19
N ALA A 536 -11.37 -6.79 -6.44
CA ALA A 536 -11.49 -5.52 -5.74
C ALA A 536 -11.76 -5.73 -4.25
N GLN A 537 -12.67 -6.62 -3.92
CA GLN A 537 -13.05 -6.93 -2.54
C GLN A 537 -11.95 -7.74 -1.81
N ALA A 538 -11.27 -8.64 -2.52
CA ALA A 538 -10.16 -9.41 -1.94
C ALA A 538 -8.98 -8.52 -1.55
N LEU A 539 -8.62 -7.54 -2.40
CA LEU A 539 -7.57 -6.56 -2.08
C LEU A 539 -7.95 -5.68 -0.88
N GLN A 540 -9.23 -5.34 -0.76
CA GLN A 540 -9.78 -4.61 0.40
C GLN A 540 -9.93 -5.48 1.66
N ARG A 541 -9.71 -6.79 1.55
CA ARG A 541 -9.94 -7.79 2.61
C ARG A 541 -11.41 -7.86 3.06
N ASP A 542 -12.36 -7.50 2.19
CA ASP A 542 -13.78 -7.72 2.42
C ASP A 542 -14.13 -9.19 2.18
N VAL A 543 -13.91 -10.01 3.20
CA VAL A 543 -14.11 -11.46 3.13
C VAL A 543 -15.56 -11.82 2.78
N GLN A 544 -16.56 -11.09 3.26
CA GLN A 544 -17.95 -11.43 2.98
C GLN A 544 -18.34 -11.02 1.56
N GLY A 545 -17.96 -9.82 1.12
CA GLY A 545 -18.14 -9.38 -0.26
C GLY A 545 -17.49 -10.36 -1.25
N THR A 546 -16.22 -10.71 -1.02
CA THR A 546 -15.49 -11.65 -1.87
C THR A 546 -16.18 -13.02 -1.96
N ILE A 547 -16.68 -13.56 -0.84
CA ILE A 547 -17.43 -14.84 -0.86
C ILE A 547 -18.72 -14.70 -1.69
N ALA A 548 -19.48 -13.62 -1.51
CA ALA A 548 -20.72 -13.40 -2.24
C ALA A 548 -20.48 -13.26 -3.76
N ALA A 549 -19.44 -12.51 -4.15
CA ALA A 549 -19.05 -12.38 -5.55
C ALA A 549 -18.57 -13.72 -6.13
N LEU A 550 -17.73 -14.47 -5.41
CA LEU A 550 -17.30 -15.81 -5.84
C LEU A 550 -18.46 -16.80 -5.98
N GLU A 551 -19.47 -16.73 -5.12
CA GLU A 551 -20.68 -17.55 -5.25
C GLU A 551 -21.44 -17.27 -6.56
N GLN A 552 -21.46 -16.01 -7.03
CA GLN A 552 -21.98 -15.67 -8.35
C GLN A 552 -21.09 -16.20 -9.48
N VAL A 553 -19.78 -16.04 -9.38
CA VAL A 553 -18.83 -16.56 -10.40
C VAL A 553 -18.94 -18.09 -10.50
N THR A 554 -19.06 -18.83 -9.40
CA THR A 554 -19.22 -20.29 -9.45
C THR A 554 -20.52 -20.76 -10.12
N GLN A 555 -21.51 -19.88 -10.28
CA GLN A 555 -22.73 -20.18 -11.03
C GLN A 555 -22.56 -19.84 -12.52
N LEU A 556 -21.89 -18.73 -12.83
CA LEU A 556 -21.69 -18.23 -14.20
C LEU A 556 -20.53 -18.92 -14.93
N ASP A 557 -19.53 -19.42 -14.20
CA ASP A 557 -18.33 -20.11 -14.68
C ASP A 557 -18.15 -21.45 -13.95
N ALA A 558 -19.23 -22.26 -13.96
CA ALA A 558 -19.34 -23.46 -13.12
C ALA A 558 -18.30 -24.54 -13.44
N ASP A 559 -17.81 -24.59 -14.69
CA ASP A 559 -16.86 -25.60 -15.17
C ASP A 559 -15.39 -25.23 -14.91
N ASN A 560 -15.13 -24.07 -14.31
CA ASN A 560 -13.78 -23.63 -13.99
C ASN A 560 -13.32 -24.15 -12.61
N PRO A 561 -12.33 -25.06 -12.51
CA PRO A 561 -11.86 -25.57 -11.22
C PRO A 561 -11.28 -24.46 -10.33
N TYR A 562 -10.69 -23.42 -10.93
CA TYR A 562 -10.01 -22.36 -10.18
C TYR A 562 -10.97 -21.48 -9.39
N VAL A 563 -12.17 -21.17 -9.88
CA VAL A 563 -13.13 -20.36 -9.10
C VAL A 563 -13.61 -21.10 -7.85
N HIS A 564 -13.85 -22.41 -7.95
CA HIS A 564 -14.20 -23.24 -6.80
C HIS A 564 -13.05 -23.32 -5.80
N ALA A 565 -11.81 -23.40 -6.29
CA ALA A 565 -10.61 -23.34 -5.45
C ALA A 565 -10.43 -21.98 -4.76
N GLN A 566 -10.68 -20.87 -5.46
CA GLN A 566 -10.66 -19.51 -4.91
C GLN A 566 -11.72 -19.35 -3.81
N LEU A 567 -12.95 -19.83 -4.03
CA LEU A 567 -14.00 -19.85 -3.01
C LEU A 567 -13.60 -20.69 -1.80
N GLY A 568 -12.98 -21.85 -2.03
CA GLY A 568 -12.39 -22.69 -1.00
C GLY A 568 -11.35 -21.95 -0.16
N PHE A 569 -10.38 -21.31 -0.83
CA PHE A 569 -9.31 -20.53 -0.19
C PHE A 569 -9.87 -19.39 0.67
N VAL A 570 -10.78 -18.57 0.14
CA VAL A 570 -11.36 -17.45 0.90
C VAL A 570 -12.17 -17.95 2.10
N ARG A 571 -12.88 -19.09 1.96
CA ARG A 571 -13.57 -19.72 3.09
C ARG A 571 -12.61 -20.28 4.13
N LEU A 572 -11.44 -20.81 3.76
CA LEU A 572 -10.39 -21.18 4.72
C LEU A 572 -9.84 -19.96 5.45
N TYR A 573 -9.54 -18.88 4.71
CA TYR A 573 -9.12 -17.60 5.28
C TYR A 573 -10.17 -17.05 6.27
N ALA A 574 -11.46 -17.24 5.98
CA ALA A 574 -12.58 -16.87 6.85
C ALA A 574 -12.80 -17.82 8.05
N GLY A 575 -11.97 -18.85 8.24
CA GLY A 575 -12.15 -19.85 9.30
C GLY A 575 -13.38 -20.76 9.11
N ARG A 576 -13.84 -20.95 7.86
CA ARG A 576 -15.01 -21.78 7.51
C ARG A 576 -14.60 -23.08 6.78
N PRO A 577 -13.84 -24.00 7.43
CA PRO A 577 -13.18 -25.09 6.71
C PRO A 577 -14.14 -26.17 6.17
N TRP A 578 -15.32 -26.36 6.76
CA TRP A 578 -16.36 -27.25 6.18
C TRP A 578 -17.00 -26.67 4.91
N ALA A 579 -17.21 -25.36 4.86
CA ALA A 579 -17.71 -24.71 3.64
C ALA A 579 -16.64 -24.65 2.55
N ALA A 580 -15.37 -24.50 2.95
CA ALA A 580 -14.24 -24.61 2.04
C ALA A 580 -14.12 -26.00 1.43
N GLN A 581 -14.24 -27.06 2.25
CA GLN A 581 -14.19 -28.44 1.76
C GLN A 581 -15.20 -28.69 0.63
N ARG A 582 -16.46 -28.25 0.79
CA ARG A 582 -17.48 -28.42 -0.25
C ARG A 582 -17.12 -27.74 -1.58
N ALA A 583 -16.51 -26.56 -1.53
CA ALA A 583 -16.05 -25.88 -2.74
C ALA A 583 -14.84 -26.59 -3.36
N LEU A 584 -13.89 -27.03 -2.52
CA LEU A 584 -12.71 -27.78 -2.97
C LEU A 584 -13.09 -29.14 -3.56
N ASP A 585 -14.14 -29.81 -3.05
CA ASP A 585 -14.64 -31.05 -3.62
C ASP A 585 -15.14 -30.85 -5.06
N GLN A 586 -15.78 -29.71 -5.37
CA GLN A 586 -16.16 -29.35 -6.75
C GLN A 586 -14.92 -29.08 -7.60
N ALA A 587 -13.96 -28.32 -7.07
CA ALA A 587 -12.71 -28.02 -7.76
C ALA A 587 -11.93 -29.29 -8.13
N ILE A 588 -11.85 -30.26 -7.21
CA ILE A 588 -11.18 -31.56 -7.42
C ILE A 588 -11.95 -32.44 -8.41
N ALA A 589 -13.28 -32.38 -8.40
CA ALA A 589 -14.11 -33.13 -9.35
C ALA A 589 -13.89 -32.64 -10.79
N LEU A 590 -13.65 -31.34 -10.97
CA LEU A 590 -13.35 -30.71 -12.27
C LEU A 590 -11.90 -30.97 -12.71
N ASP A 591 -10.93 -30.76 -11.82
CA ASP A 591 -9.52 -31.07 -12.10
C ASP A 591 -8.78 -31.53 -10.82
N PRO A 592 -8.51 -32.84 -10.67
CA PRO A 592 -7.81 -33.38 -9.51
C PRO A 592 -6.29 -33.17 -9.57
N THR A 593 -5.74 -32.73 -10.71
CA THR A 593 -4.29 -32.70 -10.97
C THR A 593 -3.61 -31.43 -10.47
N VAL A 594 -4.38 -30.39 -10.13
CA VAL A 594 -3.85 -29.09 -9.68
C VAL A 594 -3.26 -29.20 -8.25
N PRO A 595 -1.94 -29.06 -8.06
CA PRO A 595 -1.29 -29.25 -6.75
C PRO A 595 -1.78 -28.28 -5.67
N GLU A 596 -2.12 -27.05 -6.04
CA GLU A 596 -2.61 -26.02 -5.13
C GLU A 596 -3.98 -26.40 -4.57
N ILE A 597 -4.86 -26.99 -5.38
CA ILE A 597 -6.17 -27.45 -4.92
C ILE A 597 -5.98 -28.56 -3.88
N GLN A 598 -5.06 -29.49 -4.12
CA GLN A 598 -4.74 -30.55 -3.15
C GLN A 598 -4.12 -29.99 -1.86
N THR A 599 -3.28 -28.96 -1.98
CA THR A 599 -2.71 -28.25 -0.83
C THR A 599 -3.81 -27.59 0.01
N LEU A 600 -4.73 -26.88 -0.62
CA LEU A 600 -5.90 -26.27 0.06
C LEU A 600 -6.79 -27.34 0.72
N ASN A 601 -6.96 -28.50 0.06
CA ASN A 601 -7.71 -29.63 0.59
C ASN A 601 -7.05 -30.25 1.84
N THR A 602 -5.72 -30.30 1.87
CA THR A 602 -4.94 -30.71 3.05
C THR A 602 -5.09 -29.71 4.19
N ILE A 603 -5.00 -28.40 3.91
CA ILE A 603 -5.24 -27.34 4.89
C ILE A 603 -6.67 -27.41 5.45
N ALA A 604 -7.67 -27.64 4.59
CA ALA A 604 -9.06 -27.82 5.00
C ALA A 604 -9.24 -29.03 5.93
N ALA A 605 -8.52 -30.13 5.70
CA ALA A 605 -8.52 -31.29 6.60
C ALA A 605 -7.89 -30.95 7.96
N LEU A 606 -6.73 -30.26 7.97
CA LEU A 606 -6.08 -29.81 9.20
C LEU A 606 -6.99 -28.90 10.04
N MET A 607 -7.60 -27.90 9.41
CA MET A 607 -8.49 -26.94 10.08
C MET A 607 -9.78 -27.58 10.61
N ARG A 608 -10.21 -28.73 10.06
CA ARG A 608 -11.33 -29.54 10.59
C ARG A 608 -10.90 -30.51 11.70
N GLY A 609 -9.61 -30.55 12.07
CA GLY A 609 -9.06 -31.49 13.02
C GLY A 609 -8.81 -32.90 12.47
N ASN A 610 -8.91 -33.10 11.15
CA ASN A 610 -8.68 -34.40 10.52
C ASN A 610 -7.19 -34.57 10.17
N LEU A 611 -6.37 -34.76 11.21
CA LEU A 611 -4.92 -34.85 11.09
C LEU A 611 -4.47 -36.06 10.25
N TRP A 612 -5.18 -37.18 10.33
CA TRP A 612 -4.82 -38.39 9.56
C TRP A 612 -5.07 -38.20 8.07
N GLN A 613 -6.22 -37.63 7.69
CA GLN A 613 -6.51 -37.30 6.29
C GLN A 613 -5.52 -36.27 5.74
N ALA A 614 -5.18 -35.25 6.53
CA ALA A 614 -4.19 -34.27 6.13
C ALA A 614 -2.80 -34.90 5.92
N TRP A 615 -2.37 -35.76 6.85
CA TRP A 615 -1.10 -36.47 6.75
C TRP A 615 -1.01 -37.34 5.49
N ASN A 616 -2.04 -38.16 5.24
CA ASN A 616 -2.05 -39.03 4.06
C ASN A 616 -2.02 -38.24 2.75
N ARG A 617 -2.78 -37.14 2.67
CA ARG A 617 -2.82 -36.26 1.50
C ARG A 617 -1.53 -35.46 1.28
N TRP A 618 -0.76 -35.22 2.33
CA TRP A 618 0.53 -34.54 2.22
C TRP A 618 1.64 -35.47 1.71
N GLN A 619 1.51 -36.78 1.94
CA GLN A 619 2.47 -37.78 1.47
C GLN A 619 2.25 -38.21 0.00
N SER A 620 1.01 -38.10 -0.49
CA SER A 620 0.64 -38.33 -1.88
C SER A 620 0.95 -37.13 -2.75
#